data_AF-A0A4Q6E5D7-F1
#
_entry.id   AF-A0A4Q6E5D7-F1
#
_cell.length_a   1.000
_cell.length_b   1.000
_cell.length_c   1.000
_cell.angle_alpha   90.00
_cell.angle_beta   90.00
_cell.angle_gamma   90.00
#
_symmetry.space_group_name_H-M   'P 1'
#
loop_
_entity.id
_entity.type
_entity.pdbx_description
1 polymer ?
#
loop_
_entity_poly.entity_id
_entity_poly.type
_entity_poly.pdbx_seq_one_letter_code
_entity_poly.pdbx_strand_id
1 'polypeptide(L)'
;AVREARYDLSIFLLLSFVTTVVSSFALALFHSHRIAGPLYKLRISMVAMQQGILDKHIHFRQHDNFQELADGFNAMTDAVFIRRRRDFERVNSVLPKLERLQTALTGEEQAAVTEVVNSLRELSAELPLK
;
A
#
# COMPACT_ATOMS: atom_id res chain seq x y z
N ALA A 1 -52.93 -26.59 32.13
CA ALA A 1 -51.76 -26.12 32.89
C ALA A 1 -50.44 -26.60 32.25
N VAL A 2 -50.05 -27.88 32.38
CA VAL A 2 -48.74 -28.37 31.86
C VAL A 2 -48.59 -28.22 30.34
N ARG A 3 -49.65 -28.44 29.56
CA ARG A 3 -49.61 -28.32 28.10
C ARG A 3 -49.44 -26.87 27.63
N GLU A 4 -50.17 -25.93 28.24
CA GLU A 4 -50.05 -24.48 27.97
C GLU A 4 -48.63 -23.98 28.28
N ALA A 5 -48.10 -24.30 29.47
CA ALA A 5 -46.75 -23.91 29.86
C ALA A 5 -45.66 -24.46 28.91
N ARG A 6 -45.89 -25.64 28.31
CA ARG A 6 -44.99 -26.21 27.30
C ARG A 6 -45.05 -25.43 25.98
N TYR A 7 -46.23 -24.99 25.55
CA TYR A 7 -46.37 -24.16 24.36
C TYR A 7 -45.70 -22.79 24.56
N ASP A 8 -45.91 -22.15 25.72
CA ASP A 8 -45.27 -20.88 26.05
C ASP A 8 -43.73 -20.99 26.05
N LEU A 9 -43.19 -22.06 26.66
CA LEU A 9 -41.76 -22.33 26.64
C LEU A 9 -41.24 -22.56 25.22
N SER A 10 -41.94 -23.35 24.41
CA SER A 10 -41.55 -23.60 23.02
C SER A 10 -41.55 -22.33 22.17
N ILE A 11 -42.56 -21.47 22.34
CA ILE A 11 -42.64 -20.18 21.63
C ILE A 11 -41.49 -19.27 22.07
N PHE A 12 -41.24 -19.17 23.38
CA PHE A 12 -40.12 -18.37 23.91
C PHE A 12 -38.76 -18.85 23.35
N LEU A 13 -38.51 -20.16 23.36
CA LEU A 13 -37.27 -20.73 22.82
C LEU A 13 -37.14 -20.48 21.32
N LEU A 14 -38.22 -20.60 20.55
CA LEU A 14 -38.22 -20.32 19.11
C LEU A 14 -37.89 -18.85 18.84
N LEU A 15 -38.54 -17.92 19.54
CA LEU A 15 -38.28 -16.48 19.41
C LEU A 15 -36.84 -16.16 19.77
N SER A 16 -36.34 -16.67 20.90
CA SER A 16 -34.95 -16.51 21.32
C SER A 16 -33.97 -17.03 20.28
N PHE A 17 -34.25 -18.19 19.69
CA PHE A 17 -33.42 -18.77 18.64
C PHE A 17 -33.39 -17.87 17.40
N VAL A 18 -34.56 -17.46 16.90
CA VAL A 18 -34.65 -16.57 15.73
C VAL A 18 -33.92 -15.25 15.98
N THR A 19 -34.12 -14.62 17.14
CA THR A 19 -33.44 -13.38 17.50
C THR A 19 -31.92 -13.57 17.54
N THR A 20 -31.45 -14.68 18.10
CA THR A 20 -30.01 -15.00 18.17
C THR A 20 -29.41 -15.18 16.78
N VAL A 21 -30.09 -15.93 15.90
CA VAL A 21 -29.63 -16.16 14.52
C VAL A 21 -29.57 -14.84 13.74
N VAL A 22 -30.65 -14.05 13.78
CA VAL A 22 -30.73 -12.77 13.05
C VAL A 22 -29.66 -11.80 13.54
N SER A 23 -29.50 -11.67 14.86
CA SER A 23 -28.50 -10.77 15.44
C SER A 23 -27.08 -11.22 15.10
N SER A 24 -26.79 -12.52 15.18
CA SER A 24 -25.47 -13.07 14.83
C SER A 24 -25.14 -12.85 13.35
N PHE A 25 -26.11 -13.04 12.46
CA PHE A 25 -25.94 -12.80 11.03
C PHE A 25 -25.69 -11.31 10.73
N ALA A 26 -26.46 -10.41 11.35
CA ALA A 26 -26.25 -8.98 11.21
C ALA A 26 -24.85 -8.53 11.69
N LEU A 27 -24.41 -9.04 12.84
CA LEU A 27 -23.07 -8.79 13.36
C LEU A 27 -21.98 -9.31 12.41
N ALA A 28 -22.14 -10.53 11.89
CA ALA A 28 -21.18 -11.12 10.95
C ALA A 28 -21.05 -10.28 9.66
N LEU A 29 -22.17 -9.82 9.10
CA LEU A 29 -22.15 -8.93 7.93
C LEU A 29 -21.44 -7.61 8.24
N PHE A 30 -21.73 -6.99 9.38
CA PHE A 30 -21.09 -5.73 9.76
C PHE A 30 -19.58 -5.88 9.94
N HIS A 31 -19.14 -6.95 10.61
CA HIS A 31 -17.72 -7.25 10.77
C HIS A 31 -17.01 -7.57 9.46
N SER A 32 -17.67 -8.31 8.56
CA SER A 32 -17.12 -8.65 7.24
C SER A 32 -16.78 -7.38 6.43
N HIS A 33 -17.68 -6.39 6.42
CA HIS A 33 -17.45 -5.13 5.70
C HIS A 33 -16.29 -4.31 6.28
N ARG A 34 -16.13 -4.31 7.62
CA ARG A 34 -15.02 -3.63 8.32
C ARG A 34 -13.65 -4.28 8.09
N ILE A 35 -13.61 -5.47 7.49
CA ILE A 35 -12.39 -6.21 7.12
C ILE A 35 -12.15 -6.13 5.62
N ALA A 36 -13.16 -6.44 4.81
CA ALA A 36 -13.03 -6.53 3.36
C ALA A 36 -12.68 -5.18 2.71
N GLY A 37 -13.25 -4.08 3.21
CA GLY A 37 -12.96 -2.72 2.71
C GLY A 37 -11.48 -2.34 2.83
N PRO A 38 -10.89 -2.39 4.04
CA PRO A 38 -9.46 -2.15 4.26
C PRO A 38 -8.55 -3.04 3.42
N LEU A 39 -8.79 -4.35 3.38
CA LEU A 39 -7.97 -5.28 2.62
C LEU A 39 -8.05 -5.03 1.11
N TYR A 40 -9.22 -4.67 0.60
CA TYR A 40 -9.38 -4.29 -0.81
C TYR A 40 -8.58 -3.03 -1.14
N LYS A 41 -8.66 -1.99 -0.29
CA LYS A 41 -7.88 -0.75 -0.46
C LYS A 41 -6.38 -1.04 -0.42
N LEU A 42 -5.92 -1.82 0.56
CA LEU A 42 -4.52 -2.22 0.67
C LEU A 42 -4.04 -2.93 -0.59
N ARG A 43 -4.80 -3.89 -1.11
CA ARG A 43 -4.47 -4.61 -2.34
C ARG A 43 -4.29 -3.67 -3.54
N ILE A 44 -5.21 -2.72 -3.73
CA ILE A 44 -5.10 -1.76 -4.84
C ILE A 44 -3.87 -0.88 -4.67
N SER A 45 -3.54 -0.45 -3.45
CA SER A 45 -2.36 0.36 -3.19
C SER A 45 -1.06 -0.41 -3.35
N MET A 46 -1.02 -1.70 -2.99
CA MET A 46 0.12 -2.56 -3.29
C MET A 46 0.35 -2.71 -4.80
N VAL A 47 -0.72 -2.83 -5.60
CA VAL A 47 -0.62 -2.86 -7.07
C VAL A 47 -0.11 -1.53 -7.61
N ALA A 48 -0.56 -0.40 -7.07
CA ALA A 48 -0.05 0.92 -7.46
C ALA A 48 1.45 1.07 -7.12
N MET A 49 1.87 0.61 -5.93
CA MET A 49 3.27 0.60 -5.51
C MET A 49 4.14 -0.25 -6.44
N GLN A 50 3.65 -1.42 -6.90
CA GLN A 50 4.34 -2.24 -7.90
C GLN A 50 4.57 -1.52 -9.23
N GLN A 51 3.66 -0.61 -9.60
CA GLN A 51 3.79 0.24 -10.79
C GLN A 51 4.68 1.47 -10.55
N GLY A 52 5.30 1.59 -9.37
CA GLY A 52 6.18 2.69 -9.01
C GLY A 52 5.46 3.94 -8.50
N ILE A 53 4.15 3.88 -8.25
CA ILE A 53 3.36 4.97 -7.69
C ILE A 53 3.51 4.96 -6.17
N LEU A 54 4.27 5.92 -5.63
CA LEU A 54 4.66 5.98 -4.21
C LEU A 54 4.08 7.20 -3.48
N ASP A 55 3.28 8.03 -4.15
CA ASP A 55 2.69 9.25 -3.60
C ASP A 55 1.35 9.02 -2.85
N LYS A 56 0.82 7.78 -2.87
CA LYS A 56 -0.51 7.47 -2.34
C LYS A 56 -0.46 6.82 -0.97
N HIS A 57 -0.77 7.62 0.05
CA HIS A 57 -1.12 7.10 1.37
C HIS A 57 -2.51 6.48 1.38
N ILE A 58 -2.67 5.42 2.17
CA ILE A 58 -3.96 4.79 2.44
C ILE A 58 -4.49 5.22 3.81
N HIS A 59 -5.82 5.33 3.88
CA HIS A 59 -6.54 5.55 5.13
C HIS A 59 -7.81 4.70 5.14
N PHE A 60 -8.03 4.00 6.25
CA PHE A 60 -9.23 3.19 6.50
C PHE A 60 -10.26 4.01 7.27
N ARG A 61 -11.55 3.64 7.26
CA ARG A 61 -12.56 4.42 7.99
C ARG A 61 -12.30 4.32 9.48
N GLN A 62 -12.74 5.29 10.29
CA GLN A 62 -12.50 5.30 11.75
C GLN A 62 -12.85 3.98 12.45
N HIS A 63 -13.92 3.32 11.99
CA HIS A 63 -14.37 2.06 12.56
C HIS A 63 -13.82 0.85 11.79
N ASP A 64 -13.11 1.00 10.68
CA ASP A 64 -12.52 -0.16 10.03
C ASP A 64 -11.41 -0.78 10.88
N ASN A 65 -11.18 -2.08 10.68
CA ASN A 65 -10.06 -2.78 11.34
C ASN A 65 -8.72 -2.40 10.67
N PHE A 66 -7.62 -2.70 11.37
CA PHE A 66 -6.25 -2.61 10.85
C PHE A 66 -5.72 -1.18 10.57
N GLN A 67 -6.08 -0.18 11.38
CA GLN A 67 -5.52 1.18 11.22
C GLN A 67 -3.99 1.18 11.23
N GLU A 68 -3.37 0.42 12.13
CA GLU A 68 -1.90 0.26 12.20
C GLU A 68 -1.29 -0.32 10.91
N LEU A 69 -2.05 -1.10 10.14
CA LEU A 69 -1.60 -1.62 8.85
C LEU A 69 -1.58 -0.52 7.79
N ALA A 70 -2.51 0.43 7.84
CA ALA A 70 -2.46 1.63 7.00
C ALA A 70 -1.23 2.47 7.35
N ASP A 71 -0.99 2.70 8.64
CA ASP A 71 0.18 3.47 9.11
C ASP A 71 1.49 2.80 8.69
N GLY A 72 1.61 1.49 8.91
CA GLY A 72 2.77 0.70 8.50
C GLY A 72 3.01 0.71 6.99
N PHE A 73 1.94 0.60 6.19
CA PHE A 73 2.04 0.68 4.73
C PHE A 73 2.48 2.07 4.26
N ASN A 74 1.94 3.14 4.87
CA ASN A 74 2.30 4.51 4.53
C ASN A 74 3.77 4.78 4.89
N ALA A 75 4.19 4.40 6.09
CA ALA A 75 5.58 4.54 6.52
C ALA A 75 6.57 3.77 5.61
N MET A 76 6.19 2.56 5.18
CA MET A 76 6.96 1.80 4.20
C MET A 76 7.07 2.54 2.85
N THR A 77 5.94 3.04 2.35
CA THR A 77 5.89 3.75 1.07
C THR A 77 6.73 5.03 1.12
N ASP A 78 6.66 5.78 2.22
CA ASP A 78 7.49 6.96 2.46
C ASP A 78 8.97 6.63 2.48
N ALA A 79 9.37 5.56 3.17
CA ALA A 79 10.76 5.13 3.23
C ALA A 79 11.30 4.78 1.82
N VAL A 80 10.50 4.10 1.00
CA VAL A 80 10.86 3.77 -0.39
C VAL A 80 10.95 5.05 -1.23
N PHE A 81 9.99 5.97 -1.10
CA PHE A 81 9.99 7.24 -1.80
C PHE A 81 11.23 8.09 -1.47
N ILE A 82 11.55 8.24 -0.18
CA ILE A 82 12.72 8.98 0.31
C ILE A 82 14.01 8.36 -0.22
N ARG A 83 14.12 7.02 -0.20
CA ARG A 83 15.30 6.32 -0.74
C ARG A 83 15.45 6.57 -2.24
N ARG A 84 14.37 6.41 -3.01
CA ARG A 84 14.35 6.65 -4.46
C ARG A 84 14.76 8.08 -4.79
N ARG A 85 14.22 9.07 -4.06
CA ARG A 85 14.58 10.47 -4.23
C ARG A 85 16.05 10.73 -3.95
N ARG A 86 16.60 10.16 -2.88
CA ARG A 86 18.03 10.28 -2.54
C ARG A 86 18.92 9.68 -3.62
N ASP A 87 18.55 8.52 -4.17
CA ASP A 87 19.31 7.88 -5.23
C ASP A 87 19.28 8.72 -6.52
N PHE A 88 18.12 9.29 -6.87
CA PHE A 88 17.98 10.25 -7.97
C PHE A 88 18.85 11.51 -7.76
N GLU A 89 18.82 12.12 -6.58
CA GLU A 89 19.62 13.30 -6.25
C GLU A 89 21.14 12.99 -6.32
N ARG A 90 21.55 11.80 -5.86
CA ARG A 90 22.94 11.33 -5.97
C ARG A 90 23.39 11.19 -7.41
N VAL A 91 22.63 10.50 -8.25
CA VAL A 91 22.96 10.34 -9.68
C VAL A 91 23.08 11.70 -10.36
N ASN A 92 22.10 12.58 -10.15
CA ASN A 92 22.11 13.93 -10.75
C ASN A 92 23.21 14.85 -10.20
N SER A 93 23.74 14.58 -8.99
CA SER A 93 24.90 15.32 -8.48
C SER A 93 26.24 14.89 -9.09
N VAL A 94 26.32 13.66 -9.61
CA VAL A 94 27.55 13.07 -10.19
C VAL A 94 27.62 13.30 -11.70
N LEU A 95 26.48 13.25 -12.40
CA LEU A 95 26.40 13.47 -13.84
C LEU A 95 27.19 14.71 -14.32
N PRO A 96 27.00 15.92 -13.76
CA PRO A 96 27.75 17.11 -14.19
C PRO A 96 29.27 17.01 -13.97
N LYS A 97 29.71 16.23 -12.98
CA LYS A 97 31.14 16.00 -12.71
C LYS A 97 31.75 15.09 -13.77
N LEU A 98 31.03 14.04 -14.16
CA LEU A 98 31.45 13.11 -15.21
C LEU A 98 31.43 13.79 -16.59
N GLU A 99 30.45 14.64 -16.88
CA GLU A 99 30.41 15.43 -18.11
C GLU A 99 31.61 16.36 -18.25
N ARG A 100 32.02 17.03 -17.16
CA ARG A 100 33.27 17.82 -17.17
C ARG A 100 34.49 16.94 -17.43
N LEU A 101 34.56 15.77 -16.79
CA LEU A 101 35.67 14.83 -16.97
C LEU A 101 35.74 14.30 -18.42
N GLN A 102 34.58 13.98 -19.01
CA GLN A 102 34.45 13.57 -20.41
C GLN A 102 35.01 14.62 -21.38
N THR A 103 34.82 15.92 -21.10
CA THR A 103 35.37 16.99 -21.95
C THR A 103 36.89 17.18 -21.82
N ALA A 104 37.49 16.67 -20.74
CA ALA A 104 38.93 16.78 -20.49
C ALA A 104 39.73 15.56 -20.97
N LEU A 105 39.06 14.44 -21.25
CA LEU A 105 39.67 13.19 -21.72
C LEU A 105 39.65 13.09 -23.25
N THR A 106 40.51 12.23 -23.80
CA THR A 106 40.57 11.92 -25.23
C THR A 106 40.76 10.42 -25.48
N GLY A 107 40.29 9.91 -26.60
CA GLY A 107 40.52 8.52 -27.01
C GLY A 107 39.67 7.52 -26.23
N GLU A 108 40.27 6.42 -25.80
CA GLU A 108 39.56 5.28 -25.19
C GLU A 108 38.91 5.63 -23.83
N GLU A 109 39.58 6.42 -23.00
CA GLU A 109 39.07 6.85 -21.68
C GLU A 109 37.81 7.73 -21.83
N GLN A 110 37.79 8.58 -22.85
CA GLN A 110 36.62 9.42 -23.14
C GLN A 110 35.43 8.58 -23.59
N ALA A 111 35.66 7.54 -24.39
CA ALA A 111 34.62 6.62 -24.83
C ALA A 111 34.01 5.87 -23.62
N ALA A 112 34.85 5.35 -22.72
CA ALA A 112 34.40 4.68 -21.50
C ALA A 112 33.55 5.59 -20.59
N VAL A 113 33.97 6.84 -20.39
CA VAL A 113 33.19 7.81 -19.58
C VAL A 113 31.87 8.16 -20.26
N THR A 114 31.85 8.25 -21.59
CA THR A 114 30.63 8.51 -22.37
C THR A 114 29.59 7.41 -22.14
N GLU A 115 30.01 6.15 -22.14
CA GLU A 115 29.14 5.00 -21.85
C GLU A 115 28.53 5.12 -20.44
N VAL A 116 29.36 5.37 -19.43
CA VAL A 116 28.91 5.54 -18.04
C VAL A 116 27.91 6.69 -17.90
N VAL A 117 28.17 7.84 -18.53
CA VAL A 117 27.26 8.99 -18.52
C VAL A 117 25.91 8.63 -19.14
N ASN A 118 25.90 7.91 -20.24
CA ASN A 118 24.66 7.47 -20.89
C ASN A 118 23.87 6.50 -20.00
N SER A 119 24.51 5.49 -19.40
CA SER A 119 23.85 4.56 -18.48
C SER A 119 23.28 5.26 -17.25
N LEU A 120 23.98 6.26 -16.70
CA LEU A 120 23.47 7.04 -15.56
C LEU A 120 22.32 7.96 -15.95
N ARG A 121 22.31 8.50 -17.17
CA ARG A 121 21.17 9.28 -17.69
C ARG A 121 19.93 8.41 -17.89
N GLU A 122 20.09 7.20 -18.42
CA GLU A 122 19.01 6.21 -18.54
C GLU A 122 18.44 5.88 -17.16
N LEU A 123 19.31 5.54 -16.20
CA LEU A 123 18.88 5.27 -14.82
C LEU A 123 18.17 6.46 -14.18
N SER A 124 18.66 7.68 -14.41
CA SER A 124 17.99 8.90 -13.91
C SER A 124 16.63 9.13 -14.56
N ALA A 125 16.43 8.72 -15.81
CA ALA A 125 15.16 8.86 -16.52
C ALA A 125 14.12 7.83 -16.02
N GLU A 126 14.57 6.65 -15.61
CA GLU A 126 13.74 5.59 -15.01
C GLU A 126 13.30 5.85 -13.56
N LEU A 127 13.85 6.90 -12.94
CA LEU A 127 13.51 7.33 -11.59
C LEU A 127 12.62 8.60 -11.61
N PRO A 128 11.42 8.59 -12.24
CA PRO A 128 10.57 9.77 -12.21
C PRO A 128 10.17 10.07 -10.76
N LEU A 129 10.43 11.31 -10.35
CA LEU A 129 9.83 11.92 -9.16
C LEU A 129 8.39 12.29 -9.51
N LYS A 130 7.52 11.30 -9.67
CA LYS A 130 6.07 11.49 -9.76
C LYS A 130 5.39 10.66 -8.69
#